data_AF-A0A9N9LPZ1-F1
#
_entry.id   AF-A0A9N9LPZ1-F1
#
_cell.length_a   1.000
_cell.length_b   1.000
_cell.length_c   1.000
_cell.angle_alpha   90.00
_cell.angle_beta   90.00
_cell.angle_gamma   90.00
#
_symmetry.space_group_name_H-M   'P 1'
#
loop_
_entity.id
_entity.type
_entity.pdbx_description
1 polymer ?
#
loop_
_entity_poly.entity_id
_entity_poly.type
_entity_poly.pdbx_seq_one_letter_code
_entity_poly.pdbx_strand_id
1 'polypeptide(L)'
;MSFFLKNRTYKNRSFHPDNQPFEIPKERSSIKKDPEEDSSISIPENPTALTDIQNLRHLYGYFTNLKYRECRTPIPLPNLETHVAKWLHTTNRRLQYLSTLQCRKCKRDTCIGCRQKPASIGLVTKFQEGEKKYRILNCCGNGKLFSVWAFLSLMDEEAERELGGNLDAVPKSEGKKEEKLNDILQKYLPYLSHLVPLSASEGKRNKVASSFLDEHPPAELFALHRCSAFVLNLIEVLMSHTSIKDLIKKSEFYAPIVEFLNSLVDHKMSSLIVDNWDWKGQSPGLKEFNENEANEMQSMQYWKQAGDSIAIACKDVLHQMSTFVALLDKYDHRHSRGKATSSCLDSSIDFCRDLLKLRDKLAEHSLRNLPIVKPLPDDPWEAFCANNHVAFSSSSLKEHYFAEQLEEKEISADTSKGGKILLELMGLSTGLEGGVFVSVSRKRPDAMKLLVVGSEGPLEGGLFTEGEFPVLGLEE
;
A
#
# COMPACT_ATOMS: atom_id res chain seq x y z
N MET A 1 13.22 -35.87 -30.76
CA MET A 1 11.76 -36.05 -30.89
C MET A 1 11.16 -34.68 -31.14
N SER A 2 10.87 -34.40 -32.42
CA SER A 2 10.31 -33.14 -32.93
C SER A 2 8.79 -33.06 -32.73
N PHE A 3 8.23 -31.86 -33.01
CA PHE A 3 6.82 -31.40 -33.03
C PHE A 3 6.43 -30.53 -31.80
N PHE A 4 5.81 -29.35 -31.91
CA PHE A 4 5.07 -28.63 -32.97
C PHE A 4 5.21 -27.11 -32.76
N LEU A 5 5.46 -26.33 -33.83
CA LEU A 5 5.18 -24.88 -33.89
C LEU A 5 4.02 -24.69 -34.89
N LYS A 6 2.93 -24.04 -34.46
CA LYS A 6 1.84 -23.57 -35.34
C LYS A 6 1.92 -22.04 -35.41
N ASN A 7 2.39 -21.54 -36.55
CA ASN A 7 2.29 -20.15 -36.95
C ASN A 7 0.83 -19.80 -37.30
N ARG A 8 0.32 -18.68 -36.78
CA ARG A 8 -0.89 -18.02 -37.27
C ARG A 8 -0.49 -16.85 -38.15
N THR A 9 -0.78 -16.97 -39.44
CA THR A 9 -0.74 -15.88 -40.43
C THR A 9 -2.02 -15.05 -40.34
N TYR A 10 -1.89 -13.74 -40.14
CA TYR A 10 -2.99 -12.79 -40.25
C TYR A 10 -3.30 -12.50 -41.73
N LYS A 11 -4.58 -12.59 -42.10
CA LYS A 11 -5.11 -12.25 -43.43
C LYS A 11 -5.29 -10.74 -43.54
N ASN A 12 -4.67 -10.15 -44.56
CA ASN A 12 -4.94 -8.80 -45.05
C ASN A 12 -6.38 -8.71 -45.57
N ARG A 13 -7.14 -7.70 -45.12
CA ARG A 13 -8.37 -7.23 -45.78
C ARG A 13 -8.05 -5.90 -46.47
N SER A 14 -8.16 -5.92 -47.78
CA SER A 14 -8.18 -4.78 -48.69
C SER A 14 -9.48 -3.98 -48.52
N PHE A 15 -9.38 -2.68 -48.31
CA PHE A 15 -10.48 -1.72 -48.43
C PHE A 15 -10.37 -1.00 -49.78
N HIS A 16 -11.48 -0.95 -50.51
CA HIS A 16 -11.68 -0.15 -51.72
C HIS A 16 -12.13 1.27 -51.32
N PRO A 17 -11.75 2.34 -52.05
CA PRO A 17 -12.21 3.69 -51.79
C PRO A 17 -13.40 4.04 -52.70
N ASP A 18 -14.46 4.61 -52.12
CA ASP A 18 -15.46 5.36 -52.86
C ASP A 18 -15.43 6.84 -52.47
N ASN A 19 -15.37 7.66 -53.52
CA ASN A 19 -15.39 9.11 -53.51
C ASN A 19 -16.76 9.66 -53.13
N GLN A 20 -16.81 10.77 -52.39
CA GLN A 20 -17.61 11.94 -52.76
C GLN A 20 -17.14 13.21 -52.00
N PRO A 21 -17.26 14.42 -52.60
CA PRO A 21 -16.66 15.63 -52.08
C PRO A 21 -17.62 16.40 -51.16
N PHE A 22 -17.08 16.90 -50.04
CA PHE A 22 -17.74 17.90 -49.20
C PHE A 22 -16.95 19.19 -49.26
N GLU A 23 -17.54 20.25 -49.84
CA GLU A 23 -17.04 21.61 -49.76
C GLU A 23 -17.40 22.23 -48.40
N ILE A 24 -16.42 22.84 -47.73
CA ILE A 24 -16.62 23.68 -46.55
C ILE A 24 -15.91 25.03 -46.77
N PRO A 25 -16.49 26.17 -46.33
CA PRO A 25 -16.06 27.50 -46.73
C PRO A 25 -14.75 27.94 -46.07
N LYS A 26 -13.99 28.74 -46.81
CA LYS A 26 -12.79 29.45 -46.34
C LYS A 26 -13.18 30.59 -45.40
N GLU A 27 -12.87 30.46 -44.12
CA GLU A 27 -12.66 31.61 -43.24
C GLU A 27 -11.18 31.78 -42.92
N ARG A 28 -10.67 32.98 -43.25
CA ARG A 28 -9.33 33.45 -42.91
C ARG A 28 -9.35 33.87 -41.45
N SER A 29 -8.60 33.18 -40.59
CA SER A 29 -8.12 33.74 -39.32
C SER A 29 -6.60 33.68 -39.28
N SER A 30 -6.01 34.87 -39.26
CA SER A 30 -4.58 35.10 -39.08
C SER A 30 -4.24 34.94 -37.61
N ILE A 31 -3.82 33.73 -37.21
CA ILE A 31 -3.21 33.48 -35.90
C ILE A 31 -1.71 33.79 -36.04
N LYS A 32 -1.26 34.81 -35.31
CA LYS A 32 0.16 35.09 -35.10
C LYS A 32 0.75 33.92 -34.32
N LYS A 33 1.79 33.28 -34.86
CA LYS A 33 2.62 32.34 -34.13
C LYS A 33 3.47 33.13 -33.14
N ASP A 34 3.23 32.92 -31.85
CA ASP A 34 4.17 33.31 -30.80
C ASP A 34 5.42 32.41 -30.88
N PRO A 35 6.61 32.94 -30.52
CA PRO A 35 7.85 32.19 -30.61
C PRO A 35 7.84 31.04 -29.60
N GLU A 36 8.12 29.83 -30.09
CA GLU A 36 8.43 28.66 -29.26
C GLU A 36 9.66 28.99 -28.40
N GLU A 37 9.44 29.35 -27.13
CA GLU A 37 10.47 29.34 -26.10
C GLU A 37 10.79 27.87 -25.80
N ASP A 38 11.93 27.43 -26.32
CA ASP A 38 12.57 26.15 -26.06
C ASP A 38 13.12 26.12 -24.63
N SER A 39 12.23 26.19 -23.64
CA SER A 39 12.59 26.03 -22.23
C SER A 39 12.77 24.53 -21.94
N SER A 40 13.92 23.99 -22.31
CA SER A 40 14.40 22.71 -21.81
C SER A 40 14.65 22.83 -20.30
N ILE A 41 13.60 22.63 -19.50
CA ILE A 41 13.71 22.55 -18.05
C ILE A 41 14.51 21.29 -17.74
N SER A 42 15.78 21.46 -17.39
CA SER A 42 16.63 20.39 -16.85
C SER A 42 16.10 20.03 -15.47
N ILE A 43 15.24 19.01 -15.41
CA ILE A 43 14.80 18.44 -14.13
C ILE A 43 16.03 17.80 -13.47
N PRO A 44 16.32 18.12 -12.19
CA PRO A 44 17.47 17.54 -11.51
C PRO A 44 17.34 16.02 -11.43
N GLU A 45 18.39 15.31 -11.86
CA GLU A 45 18.49 13.85 -11.72
C GLU A 45 18.52 13.49 -10.23
N ASN A 46 17.64 12.58 -9.78
CA ASN A 46 17.70 12.08 -8.41
C ASN A 46 18.85 11.06 -8.28
N PRO A 47 19.91 11.37 -7.50
CA PRO A 47 21.07 10.49 -7.37
C PRO A 47 20.75 9.13 -6.72
N THR A 48 19.64 9.04 -5.98
CA THR A 48 19.24 7.83 -5.27
C THR A 48 18.75 6.75 -6.24
N ALA A 49 17.94 7.13 -7.22
CA ALA A 49 17.37 6.22 -8.22
C ALA A 49 18.48 5.51 -9.03
N LEU A 50 19.46 6.27 -9.51
CA LEU A 50 20.60 5.72 -10.25
C LEU A 50 21.40 4.73 -9.40
N THR A 51 21.62 5.07 -8.13
CA THR A 51 22.32 4.20 -7.17
C THR A 51 21.55 2.90 -6.94
N ASP A 52 20.23 2.94 -6.81
CA ASP A 52 19.39 1.75 -6.62
C ASP A 52 19.41 0.84 -7.85
N ILE A 53 19.36 1.39 -9.06
CA ILE A 53 19.52 0.62 -10.31
C ILE A 53 20.88 -0.09 -10.35
N GLN A 54 21.96 0.61 -9.99
CA GLN A 54 23.30 0.02 -9.96
C GLN A 54 23.40 -1.11 -8.94
N ASN A 55 22.80 -0.94 -7.76
CA ASN A 55 22.74 -1.98 -6.73
C ASN A 55 21.98 -3.23 -7.24
N LEU A 56 20.85 -3.05 -7.92
CA LEU A 56 20.09 -4.16 -8.49
C LEU A 56 20.83 -4.87 -9.61
N ARG A 57 21.55 -4.14 -10.45
CA ARG A 57 22.44 -4.74 -11.46
C ARG A 57 23.55 -5.55 -10.83
N HIS A 58 24.16 -5.04 -9.77
CA HIS A 58 25.17 -5.77 -9.01
C HIS A 58 24.59 -7.08 -8.45
N LEU A 59 23.40 -7.01 -7.84
CA LEU A 59 22.68 -8.17 -7.33
C LEU A 59 22.33 -9.17 -8.44
N TYR A 60 21.84 -8.69 -9.58
CA TYR A 60 21.47 -9.51 -10.71
C TYR A 60 22.70 -10.20 -11.34
N GLY A 61 23.78 -9.44 -11.54
CA GLY A 61 25.07 -9.93 -11.98
C GLY A 61 25.65 -10.98 -11.03
N TYR A 62 25.38 -10.84 -9.73
CA TYR A 62 25.75 -11.82 -8.72
C TYR A 62 25.00 -13.15 -8.89
N PHE A 63 23.71 -13.12 -9.24
CA PHE A 63 22.89 -14.32 -9.43
C PHE A 63 23.04 -15.00 -10.80
N THR A 64 23.37 -14.26 -11.86
CA THR A 64 23.55 -14.82 -13.21
C THR A 64 24.88 -15.53 -13.42
N ASN A 65 25.95 -15.06 -12.78
CA ASN A 65 27.30 -15.60 -12.96
C ASN A 65 27.62 -16.78 -12.01
N LEU A 66 26.59 -17.48 -11.54
CA LEU A 66 26.74 -18.55 -10.57
C LEU A 66 27.19 -19.86 -11.22
N LYS A 67 28.06 -20.58 -10.51
CA LYS A 67 28.51 -21.93 -10.87
C LYS A 67 28.33 -22.85 -9.67
N TYR A 68 27.85 -24.08 -9.91
CA TYR A 68 27.77 -25.09 -8.87
C TYR A 68 29.16 -25.35 -8.28
N ARG A 69 29.24 -25.48 -6.95
CA ARG A 69 30.50 -25.62 -6.23
C ARG A 69 31.40 -26.74 -6.78
N GLU A 70 30.78 -27.88 -7.07
CA GLU A 70 31.48 -29.15 -7.24
C GLU A 70 31.81 -29.45 -8.69
N CYS A 71 30.84 -29.28 -9.59
CA CYS A 71 31.05 -29.55 -11.01
C CYS A 71 31.35 -28.28 -11.83
N ARG A 72 31.36 -27.09 -11.19
CA ARG A 72 31.57 -25.77 -11.83
C ARG A 72 30.65 -25.45 -13.00
N THR A 73 29.59 -26.25 -13.20
CA THR A 73 28.59 -26.01 -14.24
C THR A 73 27.83 -24.73 -13.89
N PRO A 74 27.56 -23.84 -14.85
CA PRO A 74 26.72 -22.67 -14.62
C PRO A 74 25.38 -23.06 -13.99
N ILE A 75 24.93 -22.29 -13.01
CA ILE A 75 23.63 -22.45 -12.39
C ILE A 75 22.65 -21.64 -13.25
N PRO A 76 21.70 -22.29 -13.97
CA PRO A 76 20.67 -21.53 -14.66
C PRO A 76 19.81 -20.84 -13.60
N LEU A 77 19.43 -19.59 -13.85
CA LEU A 77 18.41 -18.92 -13.04
C LEU A 77 17.15 -19.81 -13.04
N PRO A 78 16.64 -20.16 -11.85
CA PRO A 78 15.44 -20.97 -11.77
C PRO A 78 14.26 -20.18 -12.31
N ASN A 79 13.32 -20.85 -12.97
CA ASN A 79 11.98 -20.27 -13.12
C ASN A 79 11.40 -20.13 -11.71
N LEU A 80 11.21 -18.88 -11.27
CA LEU A 80 10.88 -18.57 -9.88
C LEU A 80 9.56 -19.21 -9.45
N GLU A 81 8.54 -19.18 -10.31
CA GLU A 81 7.23 -19.73 -10.01
C GLU A 81 7.31 -21.22 -9.68
N THR A 82 7.94 -22.00 -10.56
CA THR A 82 8.13 -23.44 -10.34
C THR A 82 9.04 -23.74 -9.15
N HIS A 83 10.02 -22.88 -8.88
CA HIS A 83 10.97 -23.05 -7.78
C HIS A 83 10.32 -22.79 -6.42
N VAL A 84 9.58 -21.68 -6.28
CA VAL A 84 8.82 -21.34 -5.07
C VAL A 84 7.68 -22.32 -4.85
N ALA A 85 6.94 -22.71 -5.90
CA ALA A 85 5.89 -23.72 -5.79
C ALA A 85 6.45 -25.07 -5.31
N LYS A 86 7.57 -25.53 -5.88
CA LYS A 86 8.24 -26.74 -5.41
C LYS A 86 8.67 -26.64 -3.95
N TRP A 87 9.22 -25.49 -3.56
CA TRP A 87 9.60 -25.25 -2.17
C TRP A 87 8.37 -25.32 -1.24
N LEU A 88 7.28 -24.61 -1.56
CA LEU A 88 6.02 -24.63 -0.81
C LEU A 88 5.46 -26.04 -0.64
N HIS A 89 5.47 -26.85 -1.70
CA HIS A 89 4.96 -28.24 -1.66
C HIS A 89 5.86 -29.21 -0.87
N THR A 90 7.14 -28.90 -0.70
CA THR A 90 8.09 -29.81 -0.03
C THR A 90 8.10 -29.67 1.49
N THR A 91 7.40 -28.65 2.01
CA THR A 91 7.39 -28.25 3.43
C THR A 91 6.93 -29.32 4.42
N ASN A 92 6.28 -30.40 3.98
CA ASN A 92 5.72 -31.39 4.89
C ASN A 92 6.73 -32.39 5.50
N ARG A 93 7.97 -32.57 4.97
CA ARG A 93 8.90 -33.59 5.54
C ARG A 93 10.40 -33.28 5.51
N ARG A 94 10.89 -32.31 4.72
CA ARG A 94 12.32 -31.97 4.67
C ARG A 94 12.52 -30.46 4.71
N LEU A 95 13.35 -30.03 5.66
CA LEU A 95 13.86 -28.67 5.78
C LEU A 95 14.60 -28.28 4.48
N GLN A 96 13.92 -27.55 3.58
CA GLN A 96 14.51 -27.04 2.34
C GLN A 96 14.66 -25.52 2.39
N TYR A 97 15.82 -25.07 1.92
CA TYR A 97 16.17 -23.65 1.78
C TYR A 97 15.63 -23.12 0.46
N LEU A 98 14.90 -22.01 0.49
CA LEU A 98 14.42 -21.37 -0.74
C LEU A 98 15.58 -20.95 -1.65
N SER A 99 16.70 -20.54 -1.05
CA SER A 99 17.92 -20.17 -1.78
C SER A 99 18.80 -21.35 -2.21
N THR A 100 18.30 -22.59 -2.23
CA THR A 100 19.10 -23.78 -2.61
C THR A 100 18.64 -24.38 -3.93
N LEU A 101 19.63 -24.69 -4.78
CA LEU A 101 19.42 -25.37 -6.05
C LEU A 101 20.20 -26.68 -6.10
N GLN A 102 19.55 -27.72 -6.61
CA GLN A 102 20.18 -29.01 -6.85
C GLN A 102 20.78 -29.07 -8.26
N CYS A 103 22.06 -29.43 -8.36
CA CYS A 103 22.71 -29.58 -9.65
C CYS A 103 22.16 -30.79 -10.42
N ARG A 104 21.75 -30.59 -11.68
CA ARG A 104 21.31 -31.70 -12.54
C ARG A 104 22.41 -32.72 -12.84
N LYS A 105 23.67 -32.28 -12.90
CA LYS A 105 24.85 -33.10 -13.23
C LYS A 105 25.38 -33.87 -12.01
N CYS A 106 25.76 -33.18 -10.93
CA CYS A 106 26.37 -33.81 -9.76
C CYS A 106 25.39 -34.13 -8.62
N LYS A 107 24.11 -33.77 -8.74
CA LYS A 107 23.03 -33.99 -7.75
C LYS A 107 23.26 -33.35 -6.37
N ARG A 108 24.29 -32.52 -6.22
CA ARG A 108 24.59 -31.80 -4.97
C ARG A 108 23.83 -30.49 -4.91
N ASP A 109 23.42 -30.14 -3.69
CA ASP A 109 22.75 -28.89 -3.37
C ASP A 109 23.76 -27.75 -3.21
N THR A 110 23.41 -26.56 -3.68
CA THR A 110 24.23 -25.35 -3.57
C THR A 110 23.34 -24.17 -3.21
N CYS A 111 23.75 -23.39 -2.21
CA CYS A 111 23.11 -22.12 -1.91
C CYS A 111 23.48 -21.07 -2.97
N ILE A 112 22.48 -20.38 -3.51
CA ILE A 112 22.63 -19.30 -4.50
C ILE A 112 23.42 -18.13 -3.92
N GLY A 113 23.23 -17.83 -2.63
CA GLY A 113 23.99 -16.82 -1.90
C GLY A 113 25.45 -17.22 -1.75
N CYS A 114 25.80 -17.97 -0.70
CA CYS A 114 27.21 -18.23 -0.38
C CYS A 114 27.94 -19.21 -1.33
N ARG A 115 27.24 -19.83 -2.29
CA ARG A 115 27.79 -20.84 -3.22
C ARG A 115 28.36 -22.08 -2.52
N GLN A 116 28.03 -22.27 -1.24
CA GLN A 116 28.42 -23.42 -0.45
C GLN A 116 27.30 -24.45 -0.38
N LYS A 117 27.64 -25.62 0.17
CA LYS A 117 26.65 -26.60 0.60
C LYS A 117 25.77 -25.92 1.66
N PRO A 118 24.43 -25.98 1.55
CA PRO A 118 23.56 -25.39 2.55
C PRO A 118 23.91 -25.93 3.93
N ALA A 119 24.17 -25.03 4.88
CA ALA A 119 24.48 -25.43 6.26
C ALA A 119 23.27 -26.19 6.84
N SER A 120 23.50 -27.14 7.76
CA SER A 120 22.40 -27.79 8.48
C SER A 120 21.76 -26.87 9.53
N ILE A 121 22.46 -25.82 9.94
CA ILE A 121 22.04 -24.83 10.95
C ILE A 121 21.72 -23.53 10.19
N GLY A 122 20.60 -23.53 9.50
CA GLY A 122 20.07 -22.32 8.84
C GLY A 122 19.41 -21.38 9.83
N LEU A 123 19.33 -20.10 9.46
CA LEU A 123 18.35 -19.19 10.05
C LEU A 123 16.97 -19.74 9.73
N VAL A 124 16.19 -20.06 10.78
CA VAL A 124 14.83 -20.60 10.63
C VAL A 124 13.85 -19.51 11.02
N THR A 125 13.15 -18.93 10.06
CA THR A 125 11.96 -18.15 10.37
C THR A 125 10.78 -19.10 10.40
N LYS A 126 10.08 -19.15 11.54
CA LYS A 126 8.87 -19.96 11.71
C LYS A 126 7.68 -19.01 11.73
N PHE A 127 6.64 -19.36 11.00
CA PHE A 127 5.39 -18.63 11.08
C PHE A 127 4.20 -19.54 10.83
N GLN A 128 3.02 -19.03 11.15
CA GLN A 128 1.77 -19.76 11.06
C GLN A 128 0.77 -18.92 10.27
N GLU A 129 0.13 -19.55 9.29
CA GLU A 129 -0.97 -18.97 8.50
C GLU A 129 -2.14 -19.95 8.62
N GLY A 130 -3.18 -19.55 9.36
CA GLY A 130 -4.24 -20.46 9.77
C GLY A 130 -3.70 -21.68 10.52
N GLU A 131 -3.97 -22.89 10.03
CA GLU A 131 -3.47 -24.14 10.61
C GLU A 131 -2.08 -24.56 10.09
N LYS A 132 -1.59 -23.92 9.03
CA LYS A 132 -0.33 -24.32 8.37
C LYS A 132 0.84 -23.65 9.07
N LYS A 133 1.86 -24.46 9.39
CA LYS A 133 3.12 -23.99 9.97
C LYS A 133 4.20 -23.98 8.89
N TYR A 134 4.68 -22.80 8.55
CA TYR A 134 5.75 -22.62 7.59
C TYR A 134 7.10 -22.43 8.28
N ARG A 135 8.15 -22.86 7.58
CA ARG A 135 9.54 -22.66 7.97
C ARG A 135 10.33 -22.18 6.78
N ILE A 136 10.74 -20.93 6.80
CA ILE A 136 11.68 -20.41 5.82
C ILE A 136 13.08 -20.60 6.36
N LEU A 137 13.88 -21.36 5.62
CA LEU A 137 15.28 -21.60 5.95
C LEU A 137 16.17 -20.80 5.04
N ASN A 138 17.08 -20.05 5.64
CA ASN A 138 18.09 -19.29 4.91
C ASN A 138 19.49 -19.79 5.27
N CYS A 139 20.30 -20.06 4.25
CA CYS A 139 21.66 -20.57 4.44
C CYS A 139 22.65 -19.46 4.84
N CYS A 140 22.43 -18.23 4.37
CA CYS A 140 23.28 -17.06 4.62
C CYS A 140 22.49 -15.76 4.31
N GLY A 141 23.07 -14.59 4.61
CA GLY A 141 22.48 -13.28 4.30
C GLY A 141 22.10 -13.12 2.82
N ASN A 142 23.01 -13.45 1.89
CA ASN A 142 22.72 -13.38 0.45
C ASN A 142 21.66 -14.40 0.01
N GLY A 143 21.52 -15.53 0.71
CA GLY A 143 20.43 -16.48 0.47
C GLY A 143 19.07 -15.96 0.96
N LYS A 144 19.07 -15.18 2.04
CA LYS A 144 17.89 -14.44 2.52
C LYS A 144 17.52 -13.31 1.54
N LEU A 145 18.51 -12.55 1.06
CA LEU A 145 18.33 -11.52 0.04
C LEU A 145 17.74 -12.09 -1.26
N PHE A 146 18.25 -13.24 -1.73
CA PHE A 146 17.65 -13.95 -2.86
C PHE A 146 16.19 -14.33 -2.61
N SER A 147 15.85 -14.75 -1.39
CA SER A 147 14.48 -15.13 -1.03
C SER A 147 13.55 -13.92 -1.08
N VAL A 148 13.99 -12.75 -0.57
CA VAL A 148 13.25 -11.48 -0.69
C VAL A 148 13.04 -11.14 -2.16
N TRP A 149 14.12 -11.12 -2.95
CA TRP A 149 14.05 -10.86 -4.39
C TRP A 149 13.08 -11.80 -5.10
N ALA A 150 13.12 -13.09 -4.80
CA ALA A 150 12.25 -14.09 -5.44
C ALA A 150 10.76 -13.84 -5.14
N PHE A 151 10.41 -13.51 -3.89
CA PHE A 151 9.02 -13.21 -3.53
C PHE A 151 8.54 -11.89 -4.11
N LEU A 152 9.34 -10.83 -4.04
CA LEU A 152 9.00 -9.54 -4.65
C LEU A 152 8.82 -9.67 -6.16
N SER A 153 9.71 -10.41 -6.83
CA SER A 153 9.58 -10.67 -8.27
C SER A 153 8.29 -11.41 -8.58
N LEU A 154 7.97 -12.50 -7.88
CA LEU A 154 6.73 -13.25 -8.12
C LEU A 154 5.47 -12.42 -7.91
N MET A 155 5.50 -11.56 -6.90
CA MET A 155 4.40 -10.69 -6.59
C MET A 155 4.21 -9.63 -7.69
N ASP A 156 5.29 -9.00 -8.18
CA ASP A 156 5.26 -8.12 -9.35
C ASP A 156 4.70 -8.85 -10.59
N GLU A 157 5.16 -10.09 -10.84
CA GLU A 157 4.70 -10.90 -11.98
C GLU A 157 3.20 -11.23 -11.94
N GLU A 158 2.69 -11.56 -10.76
CA GLU A 158 1.27 -11.89 -10.58
C GLU A 158 0.42 -10.63 -10.65
N ALA A 159 0.90 -9.52 -10.08
CA ALA A 159 0.27 -8.22 -10.18
C ALA A 159 0.13 -7.75 -11.63
N GLU A 160 1.21 -7.79 -12.41
CA GLU A 160 1.21 -7.42 -13.83
C GLU A 160 0.18 -8.25 -14.61
N ARG A 161 0.13 -9.56 -14.34
CA ARG A 161 -0.80 -10.49 -14.98
C ARG A 161 -2.25 -10.20 -14.64
N GLU A 162 -2.55 -9.89 -13.39
CA GLU A 162 -3.91 -9.68 -12.91
C GLU A 162 -4.45 -8.28 -13.21
N LEU A 163 -3.57 -7.28 -13.27
CA LEU A 163 -3.92 -5.87 -13.45
C LEU A 163 -3.64 -5.33 -14.85
N GLY A 164 -2.95 -6.09 -15.69
CA GLY A 164 -2.59 -5.68 -17.06
C GLY A 164 -1.51 -4.60 -17.10
N GLY A 165 -0.63 -4.56 -16.10
CA GLY A 165 0.50 -3.62 -16.03
C GLY A 165 0.13 -2.16 -15.70
N ASN A 166 -1.12 -1.86 -15.34
CA ASN A 166 -1.55 -0.51 -14.98
C ASN A 166 -2.10 -0.47 -13.55
N LEU A 167 -1.21 -0.15 -12.59
CA LEU A 167 -1.56 0.01 -11.16
C LEU A 167 -2.43 1.25 -10.91
N ASP A 168 -2.29 2.31 -11.72
CA ASP A 168 -3.09 3.53 -11.59
C ASP A 168 -4.58 3.31 -11.92
N ALA A 169 -4.91 2.17 -12.55
CA ALA A 169 -6.27 1.77 -12.83
C ALA A 169 -6.94 0.98 -11.68
N VAL A 170 -6.26 0.81 -10.53
CA VAL A 170 -6.80 0.14 -9.34
C VAL A 170 -7.83 1.00 -8.58
N PRO A 171 -7.58 2.30 -8.29
CA PRO A 171 -8.50 3.12 -7.49
C PRO A 171 -9.89 3.29 -8.12
N LYS A 172 -10.03 3.08 -9.42
CA LYS A 172 -11.25 3.34 -10.20
C LYS A 172 -12.11 2.11 -10.47
N SER A 173 -11.62 0.91 -10.16
CA SER A 173 -12.35 -0.33 -10.46
C SER A 173 -12.93 -0.93 -9.18
N GLU A 174 -14.23 -0.79 -9.00
CA GLU A 174 -14.92 -1.35 -7.84
C GLU A 174 -14.85 -2.89 -7.83
N GLY A 175 -14.37 -3.44 -6.71
CA GLY A 175 -14.49 -4.84 -6.30
C GLY A 175 -13.42 -5.78 -6.85
N LYS A 176 -13.42 -6.06 -8.15
CA LYS A 176 -12.69 -7.24 -8.68
C LYS A 176 -11.17 -7.10 -8.71
N LYS A 177 -10.63 -5.93 -9.04
CA LYS A 177 -9.18 -5.75 -9.06
C LYS A 177 -8.63 -5.70 -7.64
N GLU A 178 -9.34 -5.02 -6.74
CA GLU A 178 -9.01 -4.97 -5.33
C GLU A 178 -8.98 -6.38 -4.71
N GLU A 179 -9.98 -7.22 -5.00
CA GLU A 179 -10.01 -8.61 -4.51
C GLU A 179 -8.77 -9.41 -4.95
N LYS A 180 -8.39 -9.32 -6.23
CA LYS A 180 -7.19 -10.01 -6.76
C LYS A 180 -5.89 -9.50 -6.12
N LEU A 181 -5.82 -8.19 -5.90
CA LEU A 181 -4.71 -7.52 -5.26
C LEU A 181 -4.56 -8.00 -3.81
N ASN A 182 -5.70 -8.21 -3.14
CA ASN A 182 -5.76 -8.74 -1.80
C ASN A 182 -5.26 -10.18 -1.77
N ASP A 183 -5.66 -11.02 -2.74
CA ASP A 183 -5.16 -12.39 -2.87
C ASP A 183 -3.64 -12.43 -3.02
N ILE A 184 -3.07 -11.53 -3.82
CA ILE A 184 -1.61 -11.43 -4.02
C ILE A 184 -0.92 -11.04 -2.71
N LEU A 185 -1.41 -10.02 -2.01
CA LEU A 185 -0.84 -9.59 -0.73
C LEU A 185 -0.91 -10.67 0.33
N GLN A 186 -2.08 -11.28 0.53
CA GLN A 186 -2.26 -12.36 1.50
C GLN A 186 -1.33 -13.54 1.19
N LYS A 187 -1.12 -13.83 -0.09
CA LYS A 187 -0.24 -14.90 -0.55
C LYS A 187 1.25 -14.63 -0.30
N TYR A 188 1.74 -13.40 -0.38
CA TYR A 188 3.19 -13.11 -0.34
C TYR A 188 3.66 -12.32 0.87
N LEU A 189 2.83 -11.43 1.40
CA LEU A 189 3.20 -10.52 2.48
C LEU A 189 3.63 -11.26 3.76
N PRO A 190 2.99 -12.36 4.20
CA PRO A 190 3.47 -13.11 5.36
C PRO A 190 4.92 -13.58 5.19
N TYR A 191 5.30 -14.05 4.00
CA TYR A 191 6.66 -14.50 3.71
C TYR A 191 7.65 -13.33 3.76
N LEU A 192 7.26 -12.18 3.21
CA LEU A 192 8.07 -10.95 3.22
C LEU A 192 8.23 -10.41 4.63
N SER A 193 7.17 -10.38 5.45
CA SER A 193 7.23 -9.94 6.85
C SER A 193 8.18 -10.80 7.69
N HIS A 194 8.36 -12.06 7.32
CA HIS A 194 9.26 -13.00 7.98
C HIS A 194 10.68 -13.05 7.38
N LEU A 195 10.85 -12.56 6.15
CA LEU A 195 12.13 -12.48 5.46
C LEU A 195 12.81 -11.14 5.61
N VAL A 196 12.06 -10.05 5.69
CA VAL A 196 12.58 -8.76 6.14
C VAL A 196 12.59 -8.86 7.67
N PRO A 197 13.70 -8.56 8.36
CA PRO A 197 13.82 -8.85 9.77
C PRO A 197 12.97 -7.86 10.57
N LEU A 198 11.92 -8.37 11.20
CA LEU A 198 10.87 -7.58 11.83
C LEU A 198 10.59 -8.10 13.25
N SER A 199 11.57 -7.90 14.14
CA SER A 199 11.37 -7.33 15.49
C SER A 199 12.63 -7.51 16.35
N ALA A 200 12.93 -6.48 17.14
CA ALA A 200 13.81 -6.56 18.31
C ALA A 200 13.16 -7.34 19.49
N SER A 201 11.96 -7.89 19.32
CA SER A 201 11.11 -8.42 20.40
C SER A 201 11.16 -9.92 20.61
N GLU A 202 11.87 -10.70 19.78
CA GLU A 202 12.17 -12.11 20.12
C GLU A 202 13.18 -12.15 21.29
N GLY A 203 12.63 -12.07 22.50
CA GLY A 203 13.36 -11.88 23.74
C GLY A 203 14.50 -12.88 23.93
N LYS A 204 15.73 -12.33 23.98
CA LYS A 204 16.97 -12.81 24.64
C LYS A 204 17.42 -14.28 24.51
N ARG A 205 16.63 -15.21 23.99
CA ARG A 205 16.91 -16.67 24.09
C ARG A 205 17.61 -17.27 22.88
N ASN A 206 17.67 -16.60 21.73
CA ASN A 206 18.43 -17.07 20.57
C ASN A 206 19.27 -15.94 19.94
N LYS A 207 20.24 -15.42 20.71
CA LYS A 207 21.21 -14.39 20.28
C LYS A 207 22.21 -14.84 19.20
N VAL A 208 22.06 -16.04 18.63
CA VAL A 208 23.15 -16.71 17.89
C VAL A 208 23.25 -16.26 16.42
N ALA A 209 22.31 -15.47 15.90
CA ALA A 209 22.51 -14.76 14.65
C ALA A 209 21.46 -13.65 14.50
N SER A 210 21.72 -12.45 15.07
CA SER A 210 21.16 -11.24 14.45
C SER A 210 21.62 -11.29 13.00
N SER A 211 20.67 -11.32 12.08
CA SER A 211 21.02 -11.57 10.69
C SER A 211 21.79 -10.34 10.20
N PHE A 212 22.85 -10.55 9.43
CA PHE A 212 23.65 -9.47 8.82
C PHE A 212 22.78 -8.37 8.17
N LEU A 213 21.60 -8.75 7.65
CA LEU A 213 20.64 -7.83 7.05
C LEU A 213 19.92 -6.91 8.05
N ASP A 214 19.90 -7.25 9.34
CA ASP A 214 19.14 -6.56 10.38
C ASP A 214 19.97 -5.39 10.93
N GLU A 215 21.26 -5.65 11.15
CA GLU A 215 22.18 -4.63 11.66
C GLU A 215 22.69 -3.71 10.55
N HIS A 216 22.93 -4.23 9.35
CA HIS A 216 23.46 -3.46 8.23
C HIS A 216 22.80 -3.92 6.94
N PRO A 217 21.52 -3.56 6.71
CA PRO A 217 20.82 -3.94 5.49
C PRO A 217 21.65 -3.49 4.28
N PRO A 218 21.95 -4.40 3.34
CA PRO A 218 22.73 -4.08 2.16
C PRO A 218 21.93 -3.12 1.27
N ALA A 219 22.61 -2.26 0.52
CA ALA A 219 21.97 -1.27 -0.34
C ALA A 219 21.05 -1.95 -1.38
N GLU A 220 21.40 -3.15 -1.82
CA GLU A 220 20.57 -3.99 -2.68
C GLU A 220 19.20 -4.33 -2.07
N LEU A 221 19.10 -4.46 -0.74
CA LEU A 221 17.82 -4.71 -0.09
C LEU A 221 16.90 -3.48 -0.15
N PHE A 222 17.45 -2.28 0.04
CA PHE A 222 16.69 -1.04 -0.17
C PHE A 222 16.23 -0.92 -1.61
N ALA A 223 17.14 -1.15 -2.56
CA ALA A 223 16.84 -1.10 -3.97
C ALA A 223 15.77 -2.14 -4.36
N LEU A 224 15.80 -3.35 -3.80
CA LEU A 224 14.78 -4.37 -4.05
C LEU A 224 13.38 -3.89 -3.65
N HIS A 225 13.24 -3.29 -2.47
CA HIS A 225 11.95 -2.80 -2.00
C HIS A 225 11.50 -1.54 -2.72
N ARG A 226 12.44 -0.61 -2.98
CA ARG A 226 12.16 0.61 -3.73
C ARG A 226 11.84 0.36 -5.19
N CYS A 227 12.38 -0.70 -5.79
CA CYS A 227 12.14 -1.05 -7.20
C CYS A 227 11.14 -2.20 -7.37
N SER A 228 10.66 -2.83 -6.30
CA SER A 228 9.45 -3.65 -6.36
C SER A 228 8.26 -2.70 -6.42
N ALA A 229 7.61 -2.66 -7.58
CA ALA A 229 6.53 -1.71 -7.87
C ALA A 229 5.35 -1.90 -6.97
N PHE A 230 5.24 -3.10 -6.42
CA PHE A 230 3.97 -3.54 -5.93
C PHE A 230 3.82 -3.34 -4.43
N VAL A 231 4.72 -3.80 -3.55
CA VAL A 231 4.41 -3.77 -2.09
C VAL A 231 4.09 -2.36 -1.62
N LEU A 232 4.98 -1.41 -1.91
CA LEU A 232 4.92 -0.11 -1.28
C LEU A 232 3.94 0.83 -1.98
N ASN A 233 3.90 0.84 -3.32
CA ASN A 233 2.89 1.61 -4.06
C ASN A 233 1.49 1.04 -3.82
N LEU A 234 1.35 -0.27 -3.62
CA LEU A 234 0.08 -0.86 -3.28
C LEU A 234 -0.38 -0.42 -1.90
N ILE A 235 0.53 -0.42 -0.92
CA ILE A 235 0.23 0.11 0.41
C ILE A 235 -0.15 1.59 0.29
N GLU A 236 0.56 2.38 -0.49
CA GLU A 236 0.23 3.78 -0.74
C GLU A 236 -1.19 3.91 -1.31
N VAL A 237 -1.50 3.23 -2.41
CA VAL A 237 -2.80 3.26 -3.10
C VAL A 237 -3.93 2.78 -2.20
N LEU A 238 -3.71 1.70 -1.45
CA LEU A 238 -4.71 1.16 -0.54
C LEU A 238 -4.93 2.11 0.66
N MET A 239 -3.89 2.78 1.14
CA MET A 239 -4.03 3.69 2.28
C MET A 239 -4.54 5.08 1.89
N SER A 240 -4.25 5.56 0.67
CA SER A 240 -4.66 6.90 0.23
C SER A 240 -6.13 6.98 -0.19
N HIS A 241 -6.72 5.87 -0.64
CA HIS A 241 -8.07 5.86 -1.21
C HIS A 241 -9.12 5.16 -0.35
N THR A 242 -8.75 4.61 0.79
CA THR A 242 -9.69 3.82 1.60
C THR A 242 -10.32 4.67 2.69
N SER A 243 -11.64 4.75 2.67
CA SER A 243 -12.39 5.36 3.77
C SER A 243 -12.11 4.61 5.08
N ILE A 244 -12.19 5.27 6.23
CA ILE A 244 -12.02 4.59 7.53
C ILE A 244 -13.03 3.45 7.69
N LYS A 245 -14.26 3.64 7.20
CA LYS A 245 -15.32 2.63 7.21
C LYS A 245 -14.89 1.38 6.44
N ASP A 246 -14.25 1.54 5.29
CA ASP A 246 -13.74 0.42 4.50
C ASP A 246 -12.50 -0.22 5.13
N LEU A 247 -11.59 0.57 5.71
CA LEU A 247 -10.44 0.05 6.47
C LEU A 247 -10.89 -0.84 7.63
N ILE A 248 -11.89 -0.38 8.39
CA ILE A 248 -12.44 -1.12 9.53
C ILE A 248 -13.16 -2.38 9.05
N LYS A 249 -14.00 -2.26 8.01
CA LYS A 249 -14.74 -3.39 7.44
C LYS A 249 -13.80 -4.46 6.87
N LYS A 250 -12.64 -4.04 6.38
CA LYS A 250 -11.58 -4.89 5.81
C LYS A 250 -10.38 -5.00 6.75
N SER A 251 -10.56 -4.82 8.06
CA SER A 251 -9.44 -4.75 9.02
C SER A 251 -8.55 -6.00 9.00
N GLU A 252 -9.14 -7.18 8.85
CA GLU A 252 -8.40 -8.44 8.71
C GLU A 252 -7.48 -8.45 7.47
N PHE A 253 -7.87 -7.76 6.40
CA PHE A 253 -7.07 -7.62 5.19
C PHE A 253 -5.91 -6.62 5.39
N TYR A 254 -6.18 -5.50 6.04
CA TYR A 254 -5.18 -4.45 6.29
C TYR A 254 -4.23 -4.78 7.43
N ALA A 255 -4.60 -5.65 8.38
CA ALA A 255 -3.80 -5.96 9.55
C ALA A 255 -2.37 -6.45 9.20
N PRO A 256 -2.17 -7.40 8.27
CA PRO A 256 -0.81 -7.80 7.85
C PRO A 256 0.01 -6.67 7.23
N ILE A 257 -0.64 -5.74 6.52
CA ILE A 257 0.02 -4.54 5.96
C ILE A 257 0.50 -3.64 7.09
N VAL A 258 -0.38 -3.35 8.05
CA VAL A 258 -0.06 -2.50 9.19
C VAL A 258 1.02 -3.13 10.07
N GLU A 259 1.00 -4.45 10.24
CA GLU A 259 2.05 -5.20 10.94
C GLU A 259 3.40 -5.11 10.22
N PHE A 260 3.39 -5.32 8.90
CA PHE A 260 4.58 -5.18 8.06
C PHE A 260 5.18 -3.75 8.17
N LEU A 261 4.33 -2.72 8.03
CA LEU A 261 4.75 -1.33 8.15
C LEU A 261 5.28 -1.00 9.54
N ASN A 262 4.55 -1.37 10.60
CA ASN A 262 4.97 -1.14 11.98
C ASN A 262 6.36 -1.70 12.26
N SER A 263 6.63 -2.87 11.70
CA SER A 263 7.91 -3.50 11.86
C SER A 263 9.00 -2.83 11.03
N LEU A 264 8.66 -2.37 9.82
CA LEU A 264 9.62 -1.72 8.93
C LEU A 264 10.01 -0.32 9.44
N VAL A 265 9.09 0.38 10.13
CA VAL A 265 9.40 1.65 10.82
C VAL A 265 10.40 1.45 11.96
N ASP A 266 10.28 0.38 12.74
CA ASP A 266 11.24 0.08 13.81
C ASP A 266 12.62 -0.40 13.28
N HIS A 267 12.72 -0.65 11.97
CA HIS A 267 13.91 -1.18 11.34
C HIS A 267 14.80 -0.05 10.77
N LYS A 268 16.08 -0.37 10.52
CA LYS A 268 17.00 0.53 9.79
C LYS A 268 16.55 0.86 8.35
N MET A 269 15.48 0.22 7.90
CA MET A 269 14.86 0.45 6.60
C MET A 269 13.66 1.39 6.68
N SER A 270 13.45 2.10 7.79
CA SER A 270 12.36 3.08 7.95
C SER A 270 12.34 4.16 6.86
N SER A 271 13.49 4.46 6.25
CA SER A 271 13.60 5.37 5.10
C SER A 271 12.76 4.91 3.90
N LEU A 272 12.51 3.61 3.77
CA LEU A 272 11.57 3.04 2.78
C LEU A 272 10.10 3.34 3.07
N ILE A 273 9.77 4.09 4.11
CA ILE A 273 8.39 4.52 4.41
C ILE A 273 8.32 6.04 4.48
N VAL A 274 9.37 6.66 5.02
CA VAL A 274 9.41 8.09 5.32
C VAL A 274 9.87 8.92 4.13
N ASP A 275 10.86 8.46 3.38
CA ASP A 275 11.43 9.25 2.29
C ASP A 275 10.42 9.32 1.13
N ASN A 276 10.37 10.46 0.42
CA ASN A 276 9.64 10.55 -0.84
C ASN A 276 10.36 9.69 -1.90
N TRP A 277 9.60 9.06 -2.79
CA TRP A 277 10.17 8.25 -3.86
C TRP A 277 9.81 8.82 -5.21
N ASP A 278 10.76 8.78 -6.13
CA ASP A 278 10.57 9.31 -7.49
C ASP A 278 9.87 8.32 -8.42
N TRP A 279 8.83 7.65 -7.94
CA TRP A 279 8.20 6.60 -8.72
C TRP A 279 6.67 6.59 -8.64
N LYS A 280 6.03 6.94 -9.77
CA LYS A 280 4.67 6.49 -10.10
C LYS A 280 4.57 6.03 -11.55
N GLY A 281 3.86 4.91 -11.76
CA GLY A 281 3.19 4.58 -13.01
C GLY A 281 3.69 3.32 -13.73
N GLN A 282 4.98 3.22 -14.04
CA GLN A 282 5.44 2.24 -15.05
C GLN A 282 6.87 1.74 -14.82
N SER A 283 7.28 1.38 -13.59
CA SER A 283 8.50 0.56 -13.56
C SER A 283 8.13 -0.86 -14.01
N PRO A 284 8.99 -1.45 -14.80
CA PRO A 284 8.79 -2.76 -15.38
C PRO A 284 9.01 -3.94 -14.42
N GLY A 285 8.87 -3.68 -13.11
CA GLY A 285 9.17 -4.63 -12.06
C GLY A 285 10.64 -5.04 -12.00
N LEU A 286 10.94 -5.99 -11.10
CA LEU A 286 12.30 -6.53 -10.93
C LEU A 286 12.81 -7.32 -12.16
N LYS A 287 11.97 -7.55 -13.17
CA LYS A 287 12.29 -8.36 -14.36
C LYS A 287 13.11 -7.65 -15.42
N GLU A 288 12.83 -6.39 -15.71
CA GLU A 288 13.49 -5.69 -16.82
C GLU A 288 14.95 -5.31 -16.54
N PHE A 289 15.41 -5.40 -15.29
CA PHE A 289 16.85 -5.29 -14.98
C PHE A 289 17.71 -6.36 -15.68
N ASN A 290 17.08 -7.38 -16.26
CA ASN A 290 17.72 -8.41 -17.05
C ASN A 290 17.90 -8.02 -18.54
N GLU A 291 17.07 -7.11 -19.07
CA GLU A 291 16.91 -6.93 -20.51
C GLU A 291 17.63 -5.67 -21.04
N ASN A 292 18.94 -5.82 -21.31
CA ASN A 292 19.82 -4.93 -22.10
C ASN A 292 20.01 -3.47 -21.64
N GLU A 293 21.28 -3.01 -21.68
CA GLU A 293 21.68 -1.59 -21.48
C GLU A 293 20.95 -0.61 -22.41
N ALA A 294 20.48 -1.05 -23.58
CA ALA A 294 19.76 -0.21 -24.54
C ALA A 294 18.41 0.33 -24.02
N ASN A 295 17.79 -0.34 -23.03
CA ASN A 295 16.53 0.12 -22.42
C ASN A 295 16.74 1.17 -21.32
N GLU A 296 17.98 1.43 -20.90
CA GLU A 296 18.28 2.32 -19.77
C GLU A 296 17.71 3.74 -19.93
N MET A 297 17.78 4.27 -21.16
CA MET A 297 17.26 5.61 -21.46
C MET A 297 15.73 5.67 -21.50
N GLN A 298 15.06 4.57 -21.85
CA GLN A 298 13.59 4.46 -21.79
C GLN A 298 13.12 4.21 -20.36
N SER A 299 13.79 3.34 -19.61
CA SER A 299 13.50 3.09 -18.19
C SER A 299 13.58 4.39 -17.39
N MET A 300 14.60 5.23 -17.59
CA MET A 300 14.70 6.53 -16.90
C MET A 300 13.57 7.51 -17.23
N GLN A 301 12.93 7.42 -18.41
CA GLN A 301 11.80 8.30 -18.75
C GLN A 301 10.54 8.00 -17.93
N TYR A 302 10.37 6.75 -17.48
CA TYR A 302 9.24 6.34 -16.63
C TYR A 302 9.39 6.76 -15.16
N TRP A 303 10.57 7.22 -14.74
CA TRP A 303 10.91 7.53 -13.34
C TRP A 303 10.75 9.02 -13.01
N LYS A 304 9.90 9.73 -13.75
CA LYS A 304 9.79 11.20 -13.67
C LYS A 304 8.71 11.72 -12.73
N GLN A 305 7.87 10.87 -12.17
CA GLN A 305 6.81 11.29 -11.26
C GLN A 305 7.15 10.89 -9.83
N ALA A 306 7.32 11.89 -8.96
CA ALA A 306 7.45 11.67 -7.53
C ALA A 306 6.12 11.18 -6.94
N GLY A 307 6.17 10.00 -6.32
CA GLY A 307 5.16 9.52 -5.41
C GLY A 307 5.38 10.14 -4.02
N ASP A 308 4.29 10.35 -3.30
CA ASP A 308 4.36 10.75 -1.90
C ASP A 308 4.90 9.58 -1.07
N SER A 309 5.62 9.87 0.00
CA SER A 309 6.00 8.81 0.93
C SER A 309 4.76 8.15 1.53
N ILE A 310 4.85 6.86 1.90
CA ILE A 310 3.74 6.17 2.60
C ILE A 310 3.31 6.96 3.84
N ALA A 311 4.25 7.62 4.53
CA ALA A 311 3.94 8.47 5.67
C ALA A 311 2.99 9.64 5.30
N ILE A 312 3.22 10.26 4.14
CA ILE A 312 2.35 11.32 3.60
C ILE A 312 1.02 10.72 3.13
N ALA A 313 1.04 9.64 2.35
CA ALA A 313 -0.18 9.00 1.86
C ALA A 313 -1.11 8.50 2.98
N CYS A 314 -0.54 8.00 4.08
CA CYS A 314 -1.32 7.55 5.24
C CYS A 314 -1.78 8.71 6.14
N LYS A 315 -1.22 9.92 5.99
CA LYS A 315 -1.35 10.99 6.99
C LYS A 315 -2.80 11.34 7.30
N ASP A 316 -3.62 11.51 6.26
CA ASP A 316 -5.00 11.96 6.42
C ASP A 316 -5.86 10.87 7.05
N VAL A 317 -5.73 9.63 6.57
CA VAL A 317 -6.37 8.45 7.19
C VAL A 317 -5.96 8.30 8.65
N LEU A 318 -4.68 8.42 8.98
CA LEU A 318 -4.18 8.28 10.36
C LEU A 318 -4.64 9.43 11.27
N HIS A 319 -4.77 10.64 10.72
CA HIS A 319 -5.32 11.78 11.45
C HIS A 319 -6.81 11.56 11.76
N GLN A 320 -7.60 11.22 10.75
CA GLN A 320 -9.02 10.93 10.89
C GLN A 320 -9.25 9.74 11.86
N MET A 321 -8.41 8.71 11.78
CA MET A 321 -8.46 7.55 12.69
C MET A 321 -8.22 7.96 14.14
N SER A 322 -7.36 8.95 14.38
CA SER A 322 -7.11 9.47 15.73
C SER A 322 -8.33 10.15 16.32
N THR A 323 -9.03 10.92 15.50
CA THR A 323 -10.28 11.55 15.88
C THR A 323 -11.31 10.48 16.22
N PHE A 324 -11.38 9.41 15.42
CA PHE A 324 -12.28 8.28 15.67
C PHE A 324 -12.00 7.59 17.01
N VAL A 325 -10.76 7.17 17.28
CA VAL A 325 -10.43 6.50 18.54
C VAL A 325 -10.70 7.42 19.74
N ALA A 326 -10.41 8.72 19.62
CA ALA A 326 -10.73 9.68 20.68
C ALA A 326 -12.24 9.84 20.93
N LEU A 327 -13.09 9.58 19.93
CA LEU A 327 -14.55 9.54 20.09
C LEU A 327 -15.00 8.26 20.76
N LEU A 328 -14.43 7.12 20.36
CA LEU A 328 -14.70 5.82 20.98
C LEU A 328 -14.35 5.81 22.46
N ASP A 329 -13.16 6.29 22.84
CA ASP A 329 -12.73 6.33 24.24
C ASP A 329 -13.70 7.18 25.09
N LYS A 330 -14.19 8.31 24.54
CA LYS A 330 -15.18 9.16 25.19
C LYS A 330 -16.56 8.50 25.30
N TYR A 331 -16.92 7.68 24.31
CA TYR A 331 -18.18 6.95 24.28
C TYR A 331 -18.18 5.78 25.27
N ASP A 332 -17.10 4.99 25.28
CA ASP A 332 -16.93 3.82 26.14
C ASP A 332 -17.04 4.23 27.62
N HIS A 333 -16.26 5.24 28.07
CA HIS A 333 -16.28 5.74 29.45
C HIS A 333 -17.67 6.07 30.04
N ARG A 334 -18.69 6.30 29.20
CA ARG A 334 -20.06 6.58 29.64
C ARG A 334 -20.98 5.36 29.64
N HIS A 335 -20.66 4.33 28.86
CA HIS A 335 -21.51 3.16 28.64
C HIS A 335 -20.94 1.86 29.25
N SER A 336 -19.69 1.84 29.75
CA SER A 336 -19.03 0.65 30.34
C SER A 336 -19.66 0.09 31.64
N ARG A 337 -20.90 0.43 32.01
CA ARG A 337 -21.64 -0.29 33.06
C ARG A 337 -22.57 -1.38 32.53
N GLY A 338 -22.76 -1.49 31.22
CA GLY A 338 -23.58 -2.52 30.57
C GLY A 338 -22.75 -3.53 29.78
N LYS A 339 -22.99 -4.82 30.02
CA LYS A 339 -22.40 -6.02 29.40
C LYS A 339 -21.84 -5.90 27.97
N ALA A 340 -20.65 -6.49 27.80
CA ALA A 340 -20.10 -7.14 26.61
C ALA A 340 -20.57 -6.55 25.26
N THR A 341 -19.81 -5.57 24.77
CA THR A 341 -19.79 -5.21 23.35
C THR A 341 -19.55 -6.45 22.48
N SER A 342 -20.10 -6.44 21.26
CA SER A 342 -19.89 -7.53 20.31
C SER A 342 -18.40 -7.60 19.95
N SER A 343 -17.86 -8.82 19.90
CA SER A 343 -16.43 -9.09 19.63
C SER A 343 -15.90 -8.48 18.32
N CYS A 344 -16.79 -8.09 17.40
CA CYS A 344 -16.45 -7.47 16.13
C CYS A 344 -16.03 -5.98 16.27
N LEU A 345 -16.60 -5.26 17.23
CA LEU A 345 -16.20 -3.87 17.47
C LEU A 345 -14.81 -3.83 18.11
N ASP A 346 -14.53 -4.74 19.04
CA ASP A 346 -13.25 -4.78 19.75
C ASP A 346 -12.08 -5.02 18.79
N SER A 347 -12.20 -5.96 17.85
CA SER A 347 -11.14 -6.20 16.84
C SER A 347 -10.92 -4.98 15.93
N SER A 348 -11.99 -4.28 15.57
CA SER A 348 -11.92 -3.05 14.78
C SER A 348 -11.20 -1.94 15.53
N ILE A 349 -11.49 -1.78 16.82
CA ILE A 349 -10.83 -0.78 17.67
C ILE A 349 -9.34 -1.12 17.83
N ASP A 350 -8.99 -2.38 18.04
CA ASP A 350 -7.61 -2.82 18.15
C ASP A 350 -6.82 -2.54 16.86
N PHE A 351 -7.43 -2.81 15.71
CA PHE A 351 -6.85 -2.44 14.42
C PHE A 351 -6.62 -0.92 14.29
N CYS A 352 -7.60 -0.10 14.70
CA CYS A 352 -7.44 1.36 14.71
C CYS A 352 -6.29 1.80 15.64
N ARG A 353 -6.14 1.18 16.80
CA ARG A 353 -5.03 1.44 17.72
C ARG A 353 -3.69 1.08 17.10
N ASP A 354 -3.60 -0.03 16.37
CA ASP A 354 -2.36 -0.44 15.69
C ASP A 354 -1.96 0.51 14.55
N LEU A 355 -2.94 1.07 13.84
CA LEU A 355 -2.71 2.17 12.91
C LEU A 355 -2.20 3.44 13.61
N LEU A 356 -2.76 3.80 14.77
CA LEU A 356 -2.27 4.94 15.54
C LEU A 356 -0.86 4.74 16.09
N LYS A 357 -0.52 3.52 16.52
CA LYS A 357 0.87 3.17 16.87
C LYS A 357 1.80 3.38 15.67
N LEU A 358 1.38 2.95 14.48
CA LEU A 358 2.15 3.18 13.25
C LEU A 358 2.37 4.67 13.00
N ARG A 359 1.30 5.48 13.11
CA ARG A 359 1.38 6.95 12.99
C ARG A 359 2.41 7.55 13.95
N ASP A 360 2.36 7.16 15.22
CA ASP A 360 3.22 7.73 16.25
C ASP A 360 4.69 7.40 15.97
N LYS A 361 4.97 6.16 15.59
CA LYS A 361 6.31 5.75 15.14
C LYS A 361 6.76 6.51 13.88
N LEU A 362 5.89 6.68 12.89
CA LEU A 362 6.20 7.45 11.69
C LEU A 362 6.51 8.91 12.02
N ALA A 363 5.77 9.52 12.94
CA ALA A 363 6.03 10.88 13.39
C ALA A 363 7.39 10.97 14.09
N GLU A 364 7.74 10.03 14.97
CA GLU A 364 9.04 9.98 15.64
C GLU A 364 10.23 9.87 14.67
N HIS A 365 10.05 9.15 13.56
CA HIS A 365 11.08 9.01 12.50
C HIS A 365 11.09 10.21 11.54
N SER A 366 9.93 10.75 11.17
CA SER A 366 9.80 11.87 10.23
C SER A 366 10.31 13.19 10.83
N LEU A 367 10.05 13.43 12.12
CA LEU A 367 10.52 14.62 12.84
C LEU A 367 12.05 14.74 12.89
N ARG A 368 12.79 13.64 12.66
CA ARG A 368 14.25 13.67 12.63
C ARG A 368 14.82 14.04 11.26
N ASN A 369 14.10 13.79 10.16
CA ASN A 369 14.72 13.71 8.84
C ASN A 369 14.01 14.51 7.72
N LEU A 370 12.80 15.03 7.92
CA LEU A 370 12.12 15.81 6.88
C LEU A 370 11.85 17.25 7.33
N PRO A 371 12.27 18.26 6.55
CA PRO A 371 11.58 19.53 6.60
C PRO A 371 10.17 19.24 6.10
N ILE A 372 9.21 19.20 7.01
CA ILE A 372 7.79 19.17 6.65
C ILE A 372 7.50 20.55 6.03
N VAL A 373 7.92 20.73 4.78
CA VAL A 373 7.34 21.75 3.92
C VAL A 373 5.96 21.20 3.62
N LYS A 374 5.00 21.48 4.50
CA LYS A 374 3.63 21.55 4.02
C LYS A 374 3.72 22.53 2.84
N PRO A 375 3.34 22.17 1.61
CA PRO A 375 2.77 23.22 0.79
C PRO A 375 1.73 23.86 1.70
N LEU A 376 1.91 25.14 2.04
CA LEU A 376 0.79 25.84 2.64
C LEU A 376 -0.34 25.59 1.66
N PRO A 377 -1.48 25.04 2.10
CA PRO A 377 -2.61 24.91 1.19
C PRO A 377 -2.77 26.29 0.56
N ASP A 378 -2.80 26.32 -0.77
CA ASP A 378 -2.80 27.56 -1.53
C ASP A 378 -3.96 28.47 -1.06
N ASP A 379 -5.00 27.85 -0.49
CA ASP A 379 -6.11 28.48 0.19
C ASP A 379 -6.21 28.11 1.70
N PRO A 380 -6.07 29.09 2.62
CA PRO A 380 -6.37 28.92 4.05
C PRO A 380 -7.78 28.39 4.35
N TRP A 381 -8.74 28.60 3.45
CA TRP A 381 -10.11 28.11 3.61
C TRP A 381 -10.21 26.59 3.42
N GLU A 382 -9.47 26.00 2.48
CA GLU A 382 -9.40 24.54 2.33
C GLU A 382 -8.82 23.88 3.58
N ALA A 383 -7.77 24.46 4.16
CA ALA A 383 -7.25 24.01 5.45
C ALA A 383 -8.29 24.12 6.56
N PHE A 384 -9.05 25.21 6.61
CA PHE A 384 -10.10 25.38 7.59
C PHE A 384 -11.17 24.30 7.43
N CYS A 385 -11.64 24.05 6.20
CA CYS A 385 -12.61 23.01 5.89
C CYS A 385 -12.11 21.63 6.34
N ALA A 386 -10.92 21.23 5.89
CA ALA A 386 -10.30 19.94 6.21
C ALA A 386 -10.21 19.68 7.73
N ASN A 387 -9.94 20.72 8.52
CA ASN A 387 -9.82 20.61 9.98
C ASN A 387 -11.15 20.70 10.73
N ASN A 388 -12.25 21.12 10.10
CA ASN A 388 -13.51 21.44 10.78
C ASN A 388 -14.77 20.76 10.20
N HIS A 389 -14.66 19.87 9.21
CA HIS A 389 -15.81 19.17 8.60
C HIS A 389 -16.73 18.49 9.63
N VAL A 390 -16.20 17.97 10.74
CA VAL A 390 -17.01 17.37 11.81
C VAL A 390 -16.60 17.90 13.17
N ALA A 391 -17.53 18.58 13.86
CA ALA A 391 -17.31 19.18 15.16
C ALA A 391 -18.22 18.56 16.23
N PHE A 392 -17.65 18.17 17.37
CA PHE A 392 -18.42 17.60 18.47
C PHE A 392 -18.74 18.66 19.51
N SER A 393 -20.02 19.03 19.64
CA SER A 393 -20.48 20.03 20.59
C SER A 393 -21.55 19.48 21.54
N SER A 394 -21.65 20.07 22.73
CA SER A 394 -22.75 19.83 23.67
C SER A 394 -23.91 20.82 23.48
N SER A 395 -23.70 21.92 22.74
CA SER A 395 -24.74 22.91 22.45
C SER A 395 -25.70 22.45 21.35
N SER A 396 -25.28 21.52 20.47
CA SER A 396 -26.06 21.09 19.30
C SER A 396 -27.42 20.50 19.64
N LEU A 397 -27.66 20.07 20.89
CA LEU A 397 -28.96 19.56 21.34
C LEU A 397 -29.95 20.66 21.76
N LYS A 398 -29.49 21.76 22.35
CA LYS A 398 -30.39 22.73 23.01
C LYS A 398 -31.33 23.44 22.05
N GLU A 399 -30.85 23.66 20.84
CA GLU A 399 -31.58 24.34 19.77
C GLU A 399 -31.92 23.37 18.66
N HIS A 400 -31.94 22.06 18.93
CA HIS A 400 -32.26 21.05 17.92
C HIS A 400 -33.79 21.00 17.76
N TYR A 401 -34.30 20.97 16.54
CA TYR A 401 -35.71 20.87 16.19
C TYR A 401 -36.33 19.62 16.80
N PHE A 402 -35.53 18.55 16.85
CA PHE A 402 -35.89 17.28 17.49
C PHE A 402 -35.43 17.17 18.96
N ALA A 403 -35.06 18.26 19.63
CA ALA A 403 -34.56 18.23 21.00
C ALA A 403 -35.52 17.52 21.96
N GLU A 404 -36.81 17.86 21.93
CA GLU A 404 -37.84 17.26 22.80
C GLU A 404 -37.95 15.74 22.58
N GLN A 405 -38.00 15.30 21.33
CA GLN A 405 -38.08 13.87 20.97
C GLN A 405 -36.81 13.09 21.33
N LEU A 406 -35.64 13.75 21.23
CA LEU A 406 -34.36 13.19 21.64
C LEU A 406 -34.26 13.14 23.17
N GLU A 407 -34.85 14.06 23.91
CA GLU A 407 -34.88 14.01 25.37
C GLU A 407 -35.83 12.92 25.88
N GLU A 408 -36.99 12.74 25.23
CA GLU A 408 -37.98 11.72 25.58
C GLU A 408 -37.55 10.29 25.26
N LYS A 409 -36.87 10.08 24.13
CA LYS A 409 -36.30 8.78 23.79
C LYS A 409 -35.02 8.57 24.59
N GLU A 410 -35.09 7.78 25.66
CA GLU A 410 -33.87 7.16 26.20
C GLU A 410 -33.11 6.50 25.05
N ILE A 411 -31.80 6.75 24.97
CA ILE A 411 -30.95 6.07 24.01
C ILE A 411 -31.16 4.58 24.26
N SER A 412 -31.87 3.91 23.34
CA SER A 412 -32.00 2.47 23.38
C SER A 412 -30.59 1.93 23.56
N ALA A 413 -30.35 1.20 24.65
CA ALA A 413 -29.05 0.62 24.97
C ALA A 413 -28.61 -0.45 23.96
N ASP A 414 -29.30 -0.55 22.83
CA ASP A 414 -28.92 -1.33 21.66
C ASP A 414 -27.59 -0.82 21.09
N THR A 415 -26.53 -1.40 21.63
CA THR A 415 -25.13 -1.19 21.24
C THR A 415 -24.91 -1.37 19.73
N SER A 416 -25.77 -2.13 19.04
CA SER A 416 -25.66 -2.34 17.59
C SER A 416 -25.99 -1.08 16.79
N LYS A 417 -26.96 -0.27 17.25
CA LYS A 417 -27.32 1.00 16.61
C LYS A 417 -26.25 2.07 16.84
N GLY A 418 -25.71 2.14 18.06
CA GLY A 418 -24.62 3.05 18.40
C GLY A 418 -23.37 2.82 17.53
N GLY A 419 -23.00 1.55 17.31
CA GLY A 419 -21.90 1.19 16.41
C GLY A 419 -22.14 1.68 14.97
N LYS A 420 -23.33 1.48 14.41
CA LYS A 420 -23.66 1.95 13.04
C LYS A 420 -23.59 3.47 12.92
N ILE A 421 -24.11 4.21 13.89
CA ILE A 421 -24.06 5.68 13.88
C ILE A 421 -22.61 6.16 13.91
N LEU A 422 -21.76 5.53 14.72
CA LEU A 422 -20.33 5.85 14.75
C LEU A 422 -19.66 5.55 13.41
N LEU A 423 -20.02 4.45 12.73
CA LEU A 423 -19.54 4.15 11.38
C LEU A 423 -19.96 5.19 10.33
N GLU A 424 -21.21 5.67 10.39
CA GLU A 424 -21.68 6.74 9.49
C GLU A 424 -21.00 8.08 9.79
N LEU A 425 -20.83 8.42 11.07
CA LEU A 425 -20.07 9.60 11.49
C LEU A 425 -18.63 9.59 10.97
N MET A 426 -18.02 8.41 10.89
CA MET A 426 -16.70 8.28 10.27
C MET A 426 -16.74 8.58 8.78
N GLY A 427 -17.71 8.00 8.05
CA GLY A 427 -17.88 8.29 6.63
C GLY A 427 -18.05 9.78 6.36
N LEU A 428 -18.79 10.49 7.21
CA LEU A 428 -18.92 11.94 7.16
C LEU A 428 -17.59 12.66 7.46
N SER A 429 -16.83 12.24 8.47
CA SER A 429 -15.55 12.89 8.79
C SER A 429 -14.50 12.82 7.68
N THR A 430 -14.63 11.87 6.76
CA THR A 430 -13.65 11.61 5.70
C THR A 430 -14.16 11.91 4.30
N GLY A 431 -15.48 11.97 4.11
CA GLY A 431 -16.11 12.05 2.78
C GLY A 431 -16.91 13.33 2.52
N LEU A 432 -16.90 14.30 3.44
CA LEU A 432 -17.58 15.56 3.22
C LEU A 432 -16.81 16.45 2.24
N GLU A 433 -17.54 17.00 1.28
CA GLU A 433 -16.99 17.98 0.33
C GLU A 433 -16.64 19.30 1.04
N GLY A 434 -15.75 20.08 0.43
CA GLY A 434 -15.42 21.44 0.85
C GLY A 434 -16.69 22.29 1.02
N GLY A 435 -16.79 23.00 2.14
CA GLY A 435 -17.97 23.81 2.46
C GLY A 435 -19.10 23.07 3.19
N VAL A 436 -19.00 21.76 3.43
CA VAL A 436 -19.97 21.02 4.25
C VAL A 436 -19.40 20.73 5.65
N PHE A 437 -20.16 21.10 6.68
CA PHE A 437 -19.79 20.98 8.08
C PHE A 437 -20.90 20.29 8.88
N VAL A 438 -20.53 19.35 9.73
CA VAL A 438 -21.45 18.60 10.58
C VAL A 438 -21.11 18.84 12.05
N SER A 439 -22.09 19.32 12.82
CA SER A 439 -21.98 19.38 14.28
C SER A 439 -22.72 18.22 14.93
N VAL A 440 -21.98 17.36 15.62
CA VAL A 440 -22.51 16.14 16.25
C VAL A 440 -22.63 16.36 17.75
N SER A 441 -23.76 15.97 18.34
CA SER A 441 -23.93 16.07 19.78
C SER A 441 -23.04 15.06 20.53
N ARG A 442 -22.27 15.56 21.49
CA ARG A 442 -21.45 14.72 22.40
C ARG A 442 -22.26 13.80 23.32
N LYS A 443 -23.55 14.07 23.49
CA LYS A 443 -24.44 13.24 24.32
C LYS A 443 -25.27 12.27 23.48
N ARG A 444 -25.51 12.61 22.21
CA ARG A 444 -26.41 11.94 21.29
C ARG A 444 -25.77 11.90 19.90
N PRO A 445 -24.93 10.90 19.59
CA PRO A 445 -24.29 10.84 18.27
C PRO A 445 -25.32 10.68 17.13
N ASP A 446 -26.56 10.29 17.44
CA ASP A 446 -27.72 10.27 16.55
C ASP A 446 -28.36 11.66 16.29
N ALA A 447 -27.87 12.70 16.96
CA ALA A 447 -28.32 14.09 16.79
C ALA A 447 -27.20 14.93 16.16
N MET A 448 -27.46 15.45 14.97
CA MET A 448 -26.49 16.18 14.16
C MET A 448 -27.13 17.42 13.55
N LYS A 449 -26.34 18.50 13.42
CA LYS A 449 -26.67 19.69 12.64
C LYS A 449 -25.75 19.77 11.44
N LEU A 450 -26.31 20.08 10.27
CA LEU A 450 -25.55 20.31 9.04
C LEU A 450 -25.45 21.81 8.76
N LEU A 451 -24.29 22.25 8.28
CA LEU A 451 -24.06 23.58 7.73
C LEU A 451 -23.40 23.40 6.36
N VAL A 452 -24.01 23.98 5.33
CA VAL A 452 -23.52 23.97 3.95
C VAL A 452 -23.21 25.41 3.55
N VAL A 453 -22.01 25.64 3.04
CA VAL A 453 -21.61 26.89 2.42
C VAL A 453 -21.95 26.80 0.95
N GLY A 454 -22.74 27.75 0.44
CA GLY A 454 -23.16 27.75 -0.95
C GLY A 454 -21.95 27.90 -1.89
N SER A 455 -21.92 27.06 -2.92
CA SER A 455 -20.92 27.08 -3.99
C SER A 455 -21.17 28.24 -4.97
N GLU A 456 -20.25 28.43 -5.91
CA GLU A 456 -20.30 29.50 -6.92
C GLU A 456 -21.67 29.61 -7.61
N GLY A 457 -22.11 30.86 -7.81
CA GLY A 457 -23.40 31.17 -8.41
C GLY A 457 -24.38 31.85 -7.44
N PRO A 458 -25.70 31.63 -7.56
CA PRO A 458 -26.70 32.43 -6.84
C PRO A 458 -26.72 32.20 -5.31
N LEU A 459 -26.05 31.16 -4.83
CA LEU A 459 -25.95 30.81 -3.41
C LEU A 459 -24.55 31.07 -2.84
N GLU A 460 -23.64 31.61 -3.65
CA GLU A 460 -22.24 31.82 -3.28
C GLU A 460 -22.10 32.68 -2.02
N GLY A 461 -21.31 32.19 -1.07
CA GLY A 461 -21.11 32.85 0.24
C GLY A 461 -22.32 32.75 1.19
N GLY A 462 -23.42 32.13 0.77
CA GLY A 462 -24.56 31.82 1.63
C GLY A 462 -24.22 30.71 2.64
N LEU A 463 -24.76 30.84 3.85
CA LEU A 463 -24.66 29.81 4.89
C LEU A 463 -26.04 29.18 5.09
N PHE A 464 -26.14 27.89 4.78
CA PHE A 464 -27.39 27.14 4.85
C PHE A 464 -27.31 26.09 5.95
N THR A 465 -28.10 26.28 6.99
CA THR A 465 -28.34 25.25 8.00
C THR A 465 -29.60 24.49 7.60
N GLU A 466 -29.51 23.66 6.55
CA GLU A 466 -30.61 22.79 6.19
C GLU A 466 -30.63 21.54 7.09
N GLY A 467 -31.73 21.38 7.81
CA GLY A 467 -32.10 20.12 8.45
C GLY A 467 -31.35 19.81 9.75
N GLU A 468 -32.10 19.80 10.82
CA GLU A 468 -31.78 18.98 11.97
C GLU A 468 -32.34 17.60 11.67
N PHE A 469 -31.51 16.55 11.68
CA PHE A 469 -31.95 15.21 11.31
C PHE A 469 -31.84 14.30 12.53
N PRO A 470 -32.89 13.56 12.90
CA PRO A 470 -32.71 12.38 13.71
C PRO A 470 -32.20 11.30 12.75
N VAL A 471 -31.05 10.66 13.04
CA VAL A 471 -30.57 9.51 12.23
C VAL A 471 -31.55 8.32 12.27
N LEU A 472 -32.63 8.44 13.04
CA LEU A 472 -33.75 7.52 13.15
C LEU A 472 -34.70 7.62 11.93
N GLY A 473 -34.20 7.18 10.77
CA GLY A 473 -34.98 6.89 9.55
C GLY A 473 -34.68 5.51 8.96
N LEU A 474 -34.05 4.60 9.74
CA LEU A 474 -33.82 3.20 9.38
C LEU A 474 -34.87 2.28 10.02
N GLU A 475 -36.16 2.63 9.87
CA GLU A 475 -37.26 1.70 10.08
C GLU A 475 -37.86 1.38 8.70
N GLU A 476 -37.64 0.12 8.30
CA GLU A 476 -38.08 -0.63 7.11
C GLU A 476 -37.47 -0.31 5.73
#